data_AF-A0A543HH75-F1
#
_entry.id   AF-A0A543HH75-F1
#
_cell.length_a   1.000
_cell.length_b   1.000
_cell.length_c   1.000
_cell.angle_alpha   90.00
_cell.angle_beta   90.00
_cell.angle_gamma   90.00
#
_symmetry.space_group_name_H-M   'P 1'
#
loop_
_entity.id
_entity.type
_entity.pdbx_description
1 polymer ?
#
loop_
_entity_poly.entity_id
_entity_poly.type
_entity_poly.pdbx_seq_one_letter_code
_entity_poly.pdbx_strand_id
1 'polypeptide(L)'
;MHFLRRSRWFRGATVGAVLAIPLVASGCTPATAEDRAANVVTEFFDLLASGNAEGVRPLLADDAEITADTSDFLDNSFYADVVARPTQATVGNTYEFEPGLWYVNVDYVIGTADTKRSITVSVSEETEGKPLISGWLHSRLSIFPSEAPGFLTINGSLQTTDFAKEQTVTALPGIYSFEYVDPDGFGTLDADGGKGSPFEVEFPVNSDQLTQSAPPSAGTHTTALSPQPVLREGVADEFDTALTKVINSCSATGFTGATCPEEITSQVNGDQGSISAGTATWTERPVSERITPADQWRFDAPYRVSFTRNGTTETVEVDLQGILLPDARGHVTLEWDNGSDS
;
A
#
# COMPACT_ATOMS: atom_id res chain seq x y z
N MET A 1 71.10 55.28 -4.14
CA MET A 1 70.51 56.63 -4.38
C MET A 1 69.40 56.84 -3.36
N HIS A 2 69.49 57.93 -2.60
CA HIS A 2 68.44 58.80 -2.06
C HIS A 2 67.08 58.19 -1.65
N PHE A 3 66.45 58.49 -0.51
CA PHE A 3 66.69 59.46 0.56
C PHE A 3 65.85 59.02 1.78
N LEU A 4 66.33 59.39 2.97
CA LEU A 4 65.68 59.27 4.27
C LEU A 4 64.27 59.90 4.32
N ARG A 5 63.41 59.38 5.21
CA ARG A 5 62.73 60.25 6.19
C ARG A 5 62.40 59.55 7.50
N ARG A 6 63.19 59.91 8.53
CA ARG A 6 62.84 59.84 9.96
C ARG A 6 61.76 60.89 10.28
N SER A 7 60.94 60.60 11.30
CA SER A 7 60.49 61.49 12.42
C SER A 7 59.01 61.26 12.73
N ARG A 8 58.47 61.36 13.95
CA ARG A 8 58.93 61.44 15.35
C ARG A 8 57.62 61.31 16.15
N TRP A 9 57.64 60.50 17.21
CA TRP A 9 56.99 60.70 18.52
C TRP A 9 55.75 61.59 18.62
N PHE A 10 54.66 61.01 19.14
CA PHE A 10 53.82 61.64 20.17
C PHE A 10 53.41 60.60 21.22
N ARG A 11 53.79 60.87 22.48
CA ARG A 11 53.19 60.28 23.67
C ARG A 11 51.86 60.98 23.91
N GLY A 12 50.83 60.23 24.22
CA GLY A 12 49.56 60.75 24.71
C GLY A 12 48.82 59.64 25.44
N ALA A 13 48.98 59.60 26.75
CA ALA A 13 48.16 58.79 27.64
C ALA A 13 46.77 59.44 27.70
N THR A 14 45.73 58.69 27.30
CA THR A 14 44.34 59.01 27.63
C THR A 14 43.77 57.83 28.36
N VAL A 15 43.65 58.01 29.68
CA VAL A 15 42.78 57.25 30.57
C VAL A 15 41.35 57.49 30.10
N GLY A 16 40.82 56.57 29.31
CA GLY A 16 39.42 56.54 28.90
C GLY A 16 38.71 55.45 29.68
N ALA A 17 37.95 55.83 30.70
CA ALA A 17 37.05 54.96 31.43
C ALA A 17 36.05 54.31 30.45
N VAL A 18 36.22 53.03 30.16
CA VAL A 18 35.18 52.23 29.52
C VAL A 18 34.25 51.79 30.63
N LEU A 19 33.07 52.40 30.66
CA LEU A 19 31.91 51.96 31.42
C LEU A 19 31.72 50.46 31.25
N ALA A 20 31.87 49.71 32.35
CA ALA A 20 31.36 48.36 32.45
C ALA A 20 29.83 48.43 32.33
N ILE A 21 29.32 48.12 31.15
CA ILE A 21 27.90 47.79 31.00
C ILE A 21 27.73 46.44 31.72
N PRO A 22 26.92 46.36 32.79
CA PRO A 22 26.54 45.05 33.28
C PRO A 22 25.75 44.38 32.16
N LEU A 23 26.34 43.35 31.55
CA LEU A 23 25.58 42.34 30.82
C LEU A 23 24.61 41.77 31.85
N VAL A 24 23.38 42.31 31.84
CA VAL A 24 22.24 41.65 32.43
C VAL A 24 22.09 40.39 31.60
N ALA A 25 22.66 39.29 32.09
CA ALA A 25 22.27 37.97 31.65
C ALA A 25 20.77 37.87 31.95
N SER A 26 19.95 38.18 30.95
CA SER A 26 18.56 37.75 30.90
C SER A 26 18.61 36.25 31.07
N GLY A 27 18.37 35.80 32.30
CA GLY A 27 18.34 34.39 32.63
C GLY A 27 17.28 33.73 31.76
N CYS A 28 17.70 33.06 30.70
CA CYS A 28 16.93 31.95 30.16
C CYS A 28 16.85 30.96 31.32
N THR A 29 15.70 30.96 32.00
CA THR A 29 15.36 29.83 32.87
C THR A 29 15.50 28.57 32.01
N PRO A 30 16.21 27.54 32.48
CA PRO A 30 16.30 26.30 31.74
C PRO A 30 14.88 25.83 31.43
N ALA A 31 14.61 25.50 30.15
CA ALA A 31 13.31 25.01 29.72
C ALA A 31 12.90 23.84 30.61
N THR A 32 11.62 23.77 31.02
CA THR A 32 11.12 22.65 31.81
C THR A 32 11.09 21.36 30.96
N ALA A 33 10.93 20.20 31.58
CA ALA A 33 10.77 18.94 30.83
C ALA A 33 9.50 18.98 29.95
N GLU A 34 8.43 19.59 30.45
CA GLU A 34 7.20 19.88 29.71
C GLU A 34 7.49 20.74 28.45
N ASP A 35 8.19 21.87 28.62
CA ASP A 35 8.56 22.74 27.48
C ASP A 35 9.42 21.99 26.46
N ARG A 36 10.37 21.15 26.93
CA ARG A 36 11.22 20.34 26.06
C ARG A 36 10.40 19.32 25.25
N ALA A 37 9.42 18.66 25.87
CA ALA A 37 8.53 17.74 25.19
C ALA A 37 7.64 18.46 24.14
N ALA A 38 7.07 19.61 24.49
CA ALA A 38 6.29 20.41 23.55
C ALA A 38 7.14 20.91 22.35
N ASN A 39 8.39 21.32 22.61
CA ASN A 39 9.30 21.83 21.58
C ASN A 39 9.71 20.73 20.58
N VAL A 40 10.03 19.51 21.03
CA VAL A 40 10.41 18.42 20.10
C VAL A 40 9.24 18.04 19.18
N VAL A 41 8.02 18.08 19.70
CA VAL A 41 6.82 17.80 18.89
C VAL A 41 6.52 18.94 17.93
N THR A 42 6.74 20.20 18.33
CA THR A 42 6.63 21.36 17.43
C THR A 42 7.63 21.23 16.28
N GLU A 43 8.89 20.94 16.59
CA GLU A 43 9.95 20.74 15.58
C GLU A 43 9.60 19.60 14.62
N PHE A 44 9.08 18.48 15.14
CA PHE A 44 8.61 17.36 14.33
C PHE A 44 7.55 17.80 13.31
N PHE A 45 6.50 18.53 13.73
CA PHE A 45 5.46 18.98 12.79
C PHE A 45 5.94 20.04 11.81
N ASP A 46 6.86 20.92 12.21
CA ASP A 46 7.49 21.90 11.30
C ASP A 46 8.28 21.20 10.19
N LEU A 47 9.01 20.13 10.55
CA LEU A 47 9.73 19.30 9.59
C LEU A 47 8.77 18.60 8.62
N LEU A 48 7.69 17.98 9.12
CA LEU A 48 6.66 17.37 8.27
C LEU A 48 6.03 18.38 7.31
N ALA A 49 5.64 19.56 7.81
CA ALA A 49 5.05 20.62 6.99
C ALA A 49 6.00 21.09 5.87
N SER A 50 7.31 21.13 6.15
CA SER A 50 8.33 21.46 5.16
C SER A 50 8.68 20.31 4.21
N GLY A 51 8.25 19.08 4.50
CA GLY A 51 8.58 17.87 3.73
C GLY A 51 9.95 17.28 4.07
N ASN A 52 10.53 17.66 5.20
CA ASN A 52 11.83 17.17 5.65
C ASN A 52 11.65 15.92 6.54
N ALA A 53 11.22 14.81 5.93
CA ALA A 53 11.08 13.51 6.58
C ALA A 53 12.41 12.97 7.14
N GLU A 54 13.53 13.18 6.44
CA GLU A 54 14.83 12.73 6.94
C GLU A 54 15.24 13.48 8.22
N GLY A 55 14.87 14.76 8.31
CA GLY A 55 15.13 15.60 9.48
C GLY A 55 14.36 15.17 10.73
N VAL A 56 13.30 14.37 10.59
CA VAL A 56 12.53 13.83 11.73
C VAL A 56 13.31 12.75 12.48
N ARG A 57 14.15 11.98 11.78
CA ARG A 57 14.92 10.85 12.36
C ARG A 57 15.61 11.15 13.70
N PRO A 58 16.39 12.23 13.88
CA PRO A 58 17.06 12.53 15.15
C PRO A 58 16.13 12.90 16.31
N LEU A 59 14.83 13.10 16.03
CA LEU A 59 13.78 13.39 17.02
C LEU A 59 13.04 12.14 17.50
N LEU A 60 13.22 11.00 16.82
CA LEU A 60 12.58 9.73 17.18
C LEU A 60 13.44 8.97 18.19
N ALA A 61 12.78 8.28 19.12
CA ALA A 61 13.44 7.34 20.02
C ALA A 61 13.91 6.10 19.24
N ASP A 62 14.96 5.43 19.72
CA ASP A 62 15.50 4.22 19.08
C ASP A 62 14.47 3.06 19.02
N ASP A 63 13.53 3.04 19.95
CA ASP A 63 12.44 2.05 20.05
C ASP A 63 11.11 2.55 19.45
N ALA A 64 11.09 3.71 18.80
CA ALA A 64 9.90 4.22 18.13
C ALA A 64 9.44 3.26 17.02
N GLU A 65 8.14 3.23 16.74
CA GLU A 65 7.59 2.30 15.74
C GLU A 65 8.05 2.60 14.31
N ILE A 66 8.38 3.87 14.03
CA ILE A 66 8.99 4.33 12.78
C ILE A 66 10.47 4.49 13.05
N THR A 67 11.31 3.67 12.41
CA THR A 67 12.77 3.77 12.53
C THR A 67 13.43 3.82 11.16
N ALA A 68 14.71 4.17 11.13
CA ALA A 68 15.52 4.23 9.92
C ALA A 68 15.62 2.88 9.19
N ASP A 69 15.49 1.78 9.93
CA ASP A 69 15.62 0.42 9.39
C ASP A 69 14.27 -0.15 8.91
N THR A 70 13.16 0.54 9.20
CA THR A 70 11.80 0.04 8.95
C THR A 70 11.00 0.88 7.97
N SER A 71 11.56 1.96 7.39
CA SER A 71 10.71 2.95 6.75
C SER A 71 11.34 3.71 5.57
N ASP A 72 10.93 3.32 4.35
CA ASP A 72 11.00 4.19 3.17
C ASP A 72 10.17 5.49 3.36
N PHE A 73 9.33 5.57 4.39
CA PHE A 73 8.54 6.77 4.73
C PHE A 73 9.37 7.87 5.44
N LEU A 74 10.61 7.58 5.83
CA LEU A 74 11.55 8.59 6.33
C LEU A 74 12.42 9.21 5.21
N ASP A 75 12.20 8.80 3.97
CA ASP A 75 12.88 9.36 2.80
C ASP A 75 12.17 10.64 2.32
N ASN A 76 12.97 11.68 2.07
CA ASN A 76 12.45 12.98 1.63
C ASN A 76 11.80 12.93 0.25
N SER A 77 12.29 12.10 -0.67
CA SER A 77 11.72 11.97 -2.01
C SER A 77 10.39 11.24 -1.97
N PHE A 78 10.29 10.17 -1.18
CA PHE A 78 9.03 9.46 -0.95
C PHE A 78 7.98 10.35 -0.28
N TYR A 79 8.37 11.06 0.79
CA TYR A 79 7.45 11.90 1.55
C TYR A 79 7.06 13.19 0.79
N ALA A 80 7.82 13.59 -0.23
CA ALA A 80 7.42 14.69 -1.11
C ALA A 80 6.19 14.35 -1.98
N ASP A 81 5.97 13.06 -2.26
CA ASP A 81 4.89 12.57 -3.12
C ASP A 81 3.58 12.28 -2.36
N VAL A 82 3.52 12.57 -1.05
CA VAL A 82 2.27 12.45 -0.29
C VAL A 82 1.22 13.41 -0.83
N VAL A 83 -0.03 12.95 -0.85
CA VAL A 83 -1.18 13.73 -1.32
C VAL A 83 -1.35 15.00 -0.48
N ALA A 84 -1.18 14.88 0.84
CA ALA A 84 -1.23 16.02 1.75
C ALA A 84 -0.32 15.83 2.96
N ARG A 85 0.30 16.92 3.41
CA ARG A 85 1.11 17.00 4.62
C ARG A 85 0.34 17.70 5.74
N PRO A 86 0.64 17.41 7.02
CA PRO A 86 0.10 18.19 8.12
C PRO A 86 0.61 19.63 8.07
N THR A 87 -0.27 20.59 8.35
CA THR A 87 0.03 22.02 8.39
C THR A 87 -0.65 22.67 9.59
N GLN A 88 -0.24 23.89 9.93
CA GLN A 88 -0.84 24.69 11.03
C GLN A 88 -0.89 23.93 12.37
N ALA A 89 0.12 23.11 12.65
CA ALA A 89 0.21 22.36 13.89
C ALA A 89 0.31 23.31 15.10
N THR A 90 -0.53 23.09 16.10
CA THR A 90 -0.56 23.85 17.33
C THR A 90 -0.55 22.88 18.51
N VAL A 91 0.48 22.98 19.36
CA VAL A 91 0.52 22.24 20.62
C VAL A 91 -0.55 22.82 21.55
N GLY A 92 -1.42 21.94 22.04
CA GLY A 92 -2.47 22.27 23.00
C GLY A 92 -2.02 21.99 24.43
N ASN A 93 -2.32 20.78 24.90
CA ASN A 93 -2.00 20.34 26.26
C ASN A 93 -0.79 19.41 26.27
N THR A 94 0.11 19.61 27.22
CA THR A 94 1.23 18.72 27.51
C THR A 94 1.11 18.24 28.94
N TYR A 95 1.27 16.94 29.17
CA TYR A 95 1.17 16.39 30.52
C TYR A 95 2.05 15.16 30.70
N GLU A 96 2.59 15.01 31.90
CA GLU A 96 3.37 13.84 32.29
C GLU A 96 2.41 12.69 32.65
N PHE A 97 2.62 11.53 32.04
CA PHE A 97 1.86 10.32 32.35
C PHE A 97 2.54 9.53 33.46
N GLU A 98 3.84 9.31 33.30
CA GLU A 98 4.74 8.66 34.25
C GLU A 98 6.09 9.39 34.22
N PRO A 99 6.93 9.26 35.26
CA PRO A 99 8.21 9.96 35.31
C PRO A 99 9.05 9.78 34.03
N GLY A 100 9.26 10.86 33.29
CA GLY A 100 10.04 10.84 32.04
C GLY A 100 9.26 10.42 30.78
N LEU A 101 7.93 10.24 30.87
CA LEU A 101 7.03 10.01 29.73
C LEU A 101 5.95 11.08 29.68
N TRP A 102 5.98 11.87 28.61
CA TRP A 102 5.08 12.99 28.36
C TRP A 102 4.14 12.69 27.19
N TYR A 103 2.89 13.14 27.30
CA TYR A 103 1.95 13.18 26.19
C TYR A 103 1.71 14.62 25.77
N VAL A 104 1.85 14.87 24.46
CA VAL A 104 1.66 16.18 23.83
C VAL A 104 0.49 16.08 22.87
N ASN A 105 -0.59 16.83 23.13
CA ASN A 105 -1.73 16.94 22.22
C ASN A 105 -1.46 18.02 21.18
N VAL A 106 -1.62 17.67 19.91
CA VAL A 106 -1.41 18.57 18.77
C VAL A 106 -2.67 18.60 17.92
N ASP A 107 -3.13 19.81 17.63
CA ASP A 107 -4.13 20.04 16.59
C ASP A 107 -3.43 20.48 15.31
N TYR A 108 -3.80 19.90 14.16
CA TYR A 108 -3.24 20.24 12.86
C TYR A 108 -4.30 20.17 11.76
N VAL A 109 -3.96 20.66 10.57
CA VAL A 109 -4.81 20.60 9.37
C VAL A 109 -4.14 19.68 8.35
N ILE A 110 -4.92 18.80 7.73
CA ILE A 110 -4.45 17.90 6.67
C ILE A 110 -5.51 17.74 5.58
N GLY A 111 -5.07 17.61 4.32
CA GLY A 111 -5.94 17.55 3.16
C GLY A 111 -6.53 18.93 2.84
N THR A 112 -7.85 19.01 2.67
CA THR A 112 -8.54 20.28 2.46
C THR A 112 -8.41 21.19 3.68
N ALA A 113 -8.18 22.48 3.47
CA ALA A 113 -7.75 23.46 4.47
C ALA A 113 -8.63 23.63 5.73
N ASP A 114 -9.82 23.02 5.78
CA ASP A 114 -10.78 23.13 6.88
C ASP A 114 -10.85 21.89 7.77
N THR A 115 -10.20 20.78 7.40
CA THR A 115 -10.33 19.53 8.15
C THR A 115 -9.28 19.45 9.24
N LYS A 116 -9.67 19.85 10.46
CA LYS A 116 -8.82 19.73 11.64
C LYS A 116 -8.71 18.28 12.10
N ARG A 117 -7.53 17.95 12.61
CA ARG A 117 -7.17 16.67 13.24
C ARG A 117 -6.52 16.94 14.58
N SER A 118 -6.65 15.97 15.47
CA SER A 118 -5.98 15.98 16.76
C SER A 118 -5.22 14.66 16.92
N ILE A 119 -4.02 14.74 17.46
CA ILE A 119 -3.15 13.59 17.73
C ILE A 119 -2.48 13.78 19.10
N THR A 120 -2.31 12.68 19.82
CA THR A 120 -1.51 12.64 21.04
C THR A 120 -0.17 11.96 20.72
N VAL A 121 0.91 12.70 20.89
CA VAL A 121 2.29 12.25 20.67
C VAL A 121 2.93 11.92 22.01
N SER A 122 3.57 10.75 22.08
CA SER A 122 4.32 10.27 23.23
C SER A 122 5.78 10.70 23.12
N VAL A 123 6.32 11.28 24.18
CA VAL A 123 7.70 11.77 24.25
C VAL A 123 8.37 11.18 25.49
N SER A 124 9.43 10.40 25.28
CA SER A 124 10.26 9.86 26.35
C SER A 124 11.50 10.73 26.57
N GLU A 125 11.93 10.85 27.81
CA GLU A 125 13.17 11.52 28.19
C GLU A 125 14.28 10.47 28.37
N GLU A 126 15.30 10.49 27.52
CA GLU A 126 16.43 9.56 27.61
C GLU A 126 17.40 9.93 28.76
N THR A 127 18.42 9.10 28.97
CA THR A 127 19.37 9.14 30.11
C THR A 127 20.20 10.43 30.22
N GLU A 128 20.00 11.42 29.34
CA GLU A 128 20.66 12.73 29.36
C GLU A 128 19.67 13.92 29.33
N GLY A 129 18.38 13.67 29.55
CA GLY A 129 17.36 14.73 29.53
C GLY A 129 16.95 15.19 28.11
N LYS A 130 17.34 14.43 27.09
CA LYS A 130 16.98 14.67 25.69
C LYS A 130 15.56 14.13 25.45
N PRO A 131 14.58 14.97 25.05
CA PRO A 131 13.26 14.51 24.68
C PRO A 131 13.29 13.85 23.30
N LEU A 132 12.70 12.67 23.17
CA LEU A 132 12.54 11.96 21.90
C LEU A 132 11.10 11.45 21.75
N ILE A 133 10.58 11.49 20.54
CA ILE A 133 9.25 10.99 20.21
C ILE A 133 9.30 9.46 20.20
N SER A 134 8.57 8.84 21.12
CA SER A 134 8.45 7.38 21.22
C SER A 134 7.29 6.81 20.40
N GLY A 135 6.31 7.65 20.02
CA GLY A 135 5.28 7.25 19.05
C GLY A 135 3.95 7.96 19.23
N TRP A 136 2.94 7.51 18.48
CA TRP A 136 1.56 7.97 18.54
C TRP A 136 0.61 6.84 18.17
N LEU A 137 -0.65 6.95 18.59
CA LEU A 137 -1.65 5.93 18.26
C LEU A 137 -2.00 5.94 16.78
N HIS A 138 -2.32 4.75 16.25
CA HIS A 138 -2.73 4.52 14.86
C HIS A 138 -1.67 4.95 13.81
N SER A 139 -0.40 4.95 14.19
CA SER A 139 0.77 5.03 13.29
C SER A 139 0.80 3.92 12.22
N ARG A 140 0.07 2.84 12.44
CA ARG A 140 0.10 1.60 11.66
C ARG A 140 -1.22 1.31 10.96
N LEU A 141 -1.11 0.85 9.72
CA LEU A 141 -2.17 0.19 8.96
C LEU A 141 -1.82 -1.29 8.81
N SER A 142 -2.67 -2.18 9.31
CA SER A 142 -2.59 -3.61 9.00
C SER A 142 -3.26 -3.89 7.65
N ILE A 143 -2.60 -4.63 6.77
CA ILE A 143 -3.20 -5.14 5.53
C ILE A 143 -3.35 -6.65 5.73
N PHE A 144 -4.59 -7.11 5.82
CA PHE A 144 -4.88 -8.52 6.04
C PHE A 144 -4.58 -9.34 4.80
N PRO A 145 -4.20 -10.62 4.99
CA PRO A 145 -3.98 -11.51 3.87
C PRO A 145 -5.22 -11.61 2.98
N SER A 146 -4.99 -11.72 1.69
CA SER A 146 -5.99 -12.03 0.68
C SER A 146 -5.50 -13.22 -0.12
N GLU A 147 -6.43 -14.09 -0.50
CA GLU A 147 -6.11 -15.14 -1.45
C GLU A 147 -5.87 -14.55 -2.85
N ALA A 148 -6.24 -13.30 -3.14
CA ALA A 148 -6.09 -12.72 -4.47
C ALA A 148 -4.63 -12.39 -4.87
N PRO A 149 -4.33 -12.44 -6.19
CA PRO A 149 -3.02 -12.08 -6.68
C PRO A 149 -2.81 -10.57 -6.55
N GLY A 150 -1.54 -10.16 -6.48
CA GLY A 150 -1.13 -8.76 -6.51
C GLY A 150 -0.74 -8.15 -5.17
N PHE A 151 -0.61 -6.83 -5.18
CA PHE A 151 -0.06 -6.02 -4.10
C PHE A 151 -0.59 -4.59 -4.15
N LEU A 152 -0.29 -3.79 -3.13
CA LEU A 152 -0.52 -2.34 -3.15
C LEU A 152 0.78 -1.61 -3.50
N THR A 153 0.66 -0.53 -4.25
CA THR A 153 1.68 0.50 -4.32
C THR A 153 1.23 1.71 -3.50
N ILE A 154 2.19 2.36 -2.85
CA ILE A 154 1.99 3.54 -2.02
C ILE A 154 2.78 4.68 -2.67
N ASN A 155 2.07 5.77 -2.97
CA ASN A 155 2.54 6.90 -3.79
C ASN A 155 3.15 6.46 -5.14
N GLY A 156 2.75 5.30 -5.66
CA GLY A 156 3.26 4.73 -6.91
C GLY A 156 4.73 4.25 -6.88
N SER A 157 5.43 4.40 -5.76
CA SER A 157 6.87 4.10 -5.66
C SER A 157 7.19 2.98 -4.68
N LEU A 158 6.45 2.89 -3.56
CA LEU A 158 6.67 1.85 -2.57
C LEU A 158 5.71 0.69 -2.81
N GLN A 159 6.26 -0.46 -3.13
CA GLN A 159 5.48 -1.70 -3.31
C GLN A 159 5.38 -2.44 -1.99
N THR A 160 4.16 -2.81 -1.60
CA THR A 160 3.92 -3.73 -0.49
C THR A 160 4.28 -5.17 -0.90
N THR A 161 4.41 -6.10 0.05
CA THR A 161 4.58 -7.51 -0.32
C THR A 161 3.30 -8.07 -0.95
N ASP A 162 3.37 -9.29 -1.48
CA ASP A 162 2.17 -10.02 -1.91
C ASP A 162 1.13 -10.13 -0.78
N PHE A 163 -0.15 -10.17 -1.15
CA PHE A 163 -1.24 -10.29 -0.19
C PHE A 163 -1.34 -11.66 0.50
N ALA A 164 -0.50 -12.64 0.15
CA ALA A 164 -0.52 -13.95 0.79
C ALA A 164 -0.15 -13.91 2.29
N LYS A 165 0.39 -12.79 2.78
CA LYS A 165 0.78 -12.58 4.17
C LYS A 165 0.20 -11.29 4.72
N GLU A 166 0.01 -11.27 6.04
CA GLU A 166 -0.35 -10.05 6.74
C GLU A 166 0.81 -9.06 6.67
N GLN A 167 0.47 -7.79 6.45
CA GLN A 167 1.44 -6.73 6.28
C GLN A 167 1.12 -5.58 7.22
N THR A 168 2.14 -4.80 7.56
CA THR A 168 1.97 -3.61 8.37
C THR A 168 2.69 -2.46 7.71
N VAL A 169 1.95 -1.40 7.41
CA VAL A 169 2.49 -0.14 6.90
C VAL A 169 2.55 0.84 8.07
N THR A 170 3.73 1.38 8.33
CA THR A 170 3.93 2.42 9.36
C THR A 170 4.44 3.67 8.68
N ALA A 171 3.72 4.79 8.82
CA ALA A 171 3.99 6.01 8.06
C ALA A 171 3.94 7.26 8.92
N LEU A 172 4.69 8.30 8.50
CA LEU A 172 4.59 9.63 9.09
C LEU A 172 3.19 10.22 8.87
N PRO A 173 2.73 11.15 9.72
CA PRO A 173 1.46 11.84 9.49
C PRO A 173 1.37 12.44 8.08
N GLY A 174 0.30 12.14 7.36
CA GLY A 174 0.20 12.39 5.91
C GLY A 174 -1.01 11.71 5.28
N ILE A 175 -1.43 12.16 4.10
CA ILE A 175 -2.36 11.42 3.24
C ILE A 175 -1.54 10.80 2.11
N TYR A 176 -1.66 9.48 1.94
CA TYR A 176 -0.89 8.69 0.99
C TYR A 176 -1.82 8.09 -0.05
N SER A 177 -1.32 7.97 -1.28
CA SER A 177 -2.05 7.37 -2.39
C SER A 177 -1.78 5.87 -2.43
N PHE A 178 -2.81 5.04 -2.35
CA PHE A 178 -2.74 3.58 -2.45
C PHE A 178 -3.38 3.12 -3.75
N GLU A 179 -2.68 2.24 -4.46
CA GLU A 179 -3.18 1.63 -5.70
C GLU A 179 -2.96 0.13 -5.67
N TYR A 180 -4.02 -0.64 -5.92
CA TYR A 180 -3.88 -2.07 -6.15
C TYR A 180 -3.35 -2.34 -7.54
N VAL A 181 -2.30 -3.16 -7.60
CA VAL A 181 -1.66 -3.61 -8.82
C VAL A 181 -1.83 -5.11 -8.92
N ASP A 182 -2.54 -5.53 -9.97
CA ASP A 182 -2.55 -6.90 -10.43
C ASP A 182 -1.43 -7.09 -11.48
N PRO A 183 -0.46 -7.98 -11.24
CA PRO A 183 0.59 -8.31 -12.21
C PRO A 183 0.07 -8.75 -13.58
N ASP A 184 -1.06 -9.46 -13.62
CA ASP A 184 -1.67 -9.97 -14.85
C ASP A 184 -2.69 -9.01 -15.46
N GLY A 185 -3.09 -7.97 -14.70
CA GLY A 185 -3.98 -6.90 -15.16
C GLY A 185 -5.47 -7.27 -15.19
N PHE A 186 -5.86 -8.41 -14.63
CA PHE A 186 -7.25 -8.89 -14.65
C PHE A 186 -8.11 -8.32 -13.53
N GLY A 187 -7.50 -8.07 -12.38
CA GLY A 187 -8.12 -7.67 -11.14
C GLY A 187 -8.20 -6.16 -10.95
N THR A 188 -9.10 -5.77 -10.05
CA THR A 188 -9.26 -4.42 -9.53
C THR A 188 -9.92 -4.46 -8.15
N LEU A 189 -9.72 -3.41 -7.34
CA LEU A 189 -10.52 -3.19 -6.13
C LEU A 189 -11.80 -2.37 -6.39
N ASP A 190 -11.98 -1.90 -7.63
CA ASP A 190 -13.15 -1.16 -8.11
C ASP A 190 -13.51 -1.65 -9.52
N ALA A 191 -14.46 -2.60 -9.59
CA ALA A 191 -14.89 -3.23 -10.85
C ALA A 191 -15.56 -2.26 -11.82
N ASP A 192 -16.35 -1.33 -11.27
CA ASP A 192 -17.16 -0.38 -12.04
C ASP A 192 -16.36 0.87 -12.47
N GLY A 193 -15.06 0.92 -12.13
CA GLY A 193 -14.20 2.07 -12.38
C GLY A 193 -14.70 3.35 -11.69
N GLY A 194 -15.41 3.21 -10.58
CA GLY A 194 -16.09 4.27 -9.83
C GLY A 194 -15.14 5.25 -9.15
N LYS A 195 -14.96 5.18 -7.82
CA LYS A 195 -13.95 5.96 -7.08
C LYS A 195 -12.54 5.38 -7.31
N GLY A 196 -12.31 4.90 -8.53
CA GLY A 196 -11.32 3.90 -8.88
C GLY A 196 -9.90 4.40 -8.67
N SER A 197 -9.05 3.46 -8.28
CA SER A 197 -7.63 3.59 -8.01
C SER A 197 -6.93 4.77 -8.73
N PRO A 198 -6.08 5.52 -8.01
CA PRO A 198 -5.71 5.30 -6.61
C PRO A 198 -6.76 5.79 -5.59
N PHE A 199 -6.73 5.24 -4.38
CA PHE A 199 -7.48 5.71 -3.21
C PHE A 199 -6.56 6.30 -2.15
N GLU A 200 -7.10 7.11 -1.24
CA GLU A 200 -6.29 7.84 -0.25
C GLU A 200 -6.37 7.22 1.14
N VAL A 201 -5.24 7.09 1.83
CA VAL A 201 -5.20 6.67 3.24
C VAL A 201 -4.51 7.74 4.07
N GLU A 202 -5.21 8.22 5.10
CA GLU A 202 -4.68 9.18 6.07
C GLU A 202 -3.93 8.43 7.19
N PHE A 203 -2.73 8.91 7.54
CA PHE A 203 -1.98 8.53 8.74
C PHE A 203 -1.89 9.75 9.69
N PRO A 204 -2.03 9.54 11.02
CA PRO A 204 -2.42 8.30 11.68
C PRO A 204 -3.79 7.80 11.22
N VAL A 205 -3.98 6.48 11.20
CA VAL A 205 -5.14 5.85 10.58
C VAL A 205 -6.44 6.32 11.25
N ASN A 206 -7.26 6.98 10.44
CA ASN A 206 -8.60 7.39 10.81
C ASN A 206 -9.61 6.40 10.20
N SER A 207 -10.29 5.64 11.04
CA SER A 207 -11.21 4.57 10.61
C SER A 207 -12.35 5.06 9.72
N ASP A 208 -12.87 6.25 10.00
CA ASP A 208 -13.99 6.82 9.26
C ASP A 208 -13.53 7.28 7.87
N GLN A 209 -12.35 7.92 7.79
CA GLN A 209 -11.74 8.31 6.52
C GLN A 209 -11.34 7.09 5.70
N LEU A 210 -10.74 6.07 6.32
CA LEU A 210 -10.38 4.81 5.65
C LEU A 210 -11.62 4.15 5.04
N THR A 211 -12.73 4.09 5.78
CA THR A 211 -13.98 3.51 5.29
C THR A 211 -14.63 4.32 4.16
N GLN A 212 -14.43 5.64 4.13
CA GLN A 212 -15.00 6.51 3.09
C GLN A 212 -14.19 6.52 1.78
N SER A 213 -12.88 6.33 1.90
CA SER A 213 -11.90 6.36 0.81
C SER A 213 -11.65 5.00 0.18
N ALA A 214 -11.72 3.92 0.97
CA ALA A 214 -11.46 2.56 0.49
C ALA A 214 -12.39 2.18 -0.68
N PRO A 215 -11.87 1.48 -1.70
CA PRO A 215 -12.67 0.97 -2.79
C PRO A 215 -13.74 -0.04 -2.31
N PRO A 216 -14.82 -0.27 -3.09
CA PRO A 216 -15.90 -1.17 -2.69
C PRO A 216 -15.45 -2.60 -2.36
N SER A 217 -14.44 -3.10 -3.07
CA SER A 217 -13.90 -4.44 -2.86
C SER A 217 -12.74 -4.45 -1.85
N ALA A 218 -12.69 -3.47 -0.95
CA ALA A 218 -11.75 -3.45 0.17
C ALA A 218 -12.51 -3.31 1.49
N GLY A 219 -12.45 -4.36 2.31
CA GLY A 219 -13.00 -4.32 3.67
C GLY A 219 -12.14 -3.45 4.57
N THR A 220 -12.76 -2.70 5.49
CA THR A 220 -12.05 -1.85 6.46
C THR A 220 -12.45 -2.17 7.89
N HIS A 221 -11.51 -2.07 8.83
CA HIS A 221 -11.78 -2.19 10.26
C HIS A 221 -10.76 -1.38 11.08
N THR A 222 -11.19 -0.34 11.78
CA THR A 222 -10.38 0.53 12.65
C THR A 222 -9.05 1.02 12.04
N THR A 223 -7.99 0.20 12.10
CA THR A 223 -6.65 0.43 11.54
C THR A 223 -6.22 -0.67 10.57
N ALA A 224 -7.18 -1.33 9.91
CA ALA A 224 -6.93 -2.46 9.04
C ALA A 224 -7.69 -2.35 7.71
N LEU A 225 -7.05 -2.84 6.67
CA LEU A 225 -7.56 -2.99 5.31
C LEU A 225 -7.54 -4.47 4.92
N SER A 226 -8.60 -4.97 4.31
CA SER A 226 -8.68 -6.31 3.73
C SER A 226 -9.00 -6.19 2.24
N PRO A 227 -7.99 -6.21 1.37
CA PRO A 227 -8.20 -6.18 -0.07
C PRO A 227 -8.93 -7.45 -0.54
N GLN A 228 -10.00 -7.30 -1.29
CA GLN A 228 -10.72 -8.39 -1.95
C GLN A 228 -10.83 -8.09 -3.45
N PRO A 229 -9.71 -8.12 -4.20
CA PRO A 229 -9.75 -7.89 -5.64
C PRO A 229 -10.81 -8.74 -6.34
N VAL A 230 -11.47 -8.11 -7.30
CA VAL A 230 -12.45 -8.72 -8.18
C VAL A 230 -12.00 -8.53 -9.63
N LEU A 231 -12.55 -9.31 -10.56
CA LEU A 231 -12.26 -9.11 -11.98
C LEU A 231 -12.75 -7.74 -12.46
N ARG A 232 -11.97 -7.14 -13.36
CA ARG A 232 -12.39 -5.96 -14.12
C ARG A 232 -13.57 -6.29 -15.03
N GLU A 233 -14.39 -5.28 -15.31
CA GLU A 233 -15.44 -5.38 -16.31
C GLU A 233 -14.85 -5.86 -17.65
N GLY A 234 -15.50 -6.86 -18.27
CA GLY A 234 -15.07 -7.45 -19.55
C GLY A 234 -14.09 -8.62 -19.44
N VAL A 235 -13.38 -8.82 -18.32
CA VAL A 235 -12.47 -9.98 -18.19
C VAL A 235 -13.25 -11.30 -18.15
N ALA A 236 -14.41 -11.32 -17.48
CA ALA A 236 -15.30 -12.48 -17.48
C ALA A 236 -15.84 -12.80 -18.90
N ASP A 237 -16.17 -11.77 -19.69
CA ASP A 237 -16.65 -11.94 -21.07
C ASP A 237 -15.52 -12.45 -22.00
N GLU A 238 -14.28 -11.95 -21.80
CA GLU A 238 -13.11 -12.45 -22.51
C GLU A 238 -12.83 -13.92 -22.18
N PHE A 239 -12.90 -14.28 -20.90
CA PHE A 239 -12.81 -15.67 -20.44
C PHE A 239 -13.89 -16.54 -21.12
N ASP A 240 -15.16 -16.15 -21.07
CA ASP A 240 -16.25 -16.90 -21.69
C ASP A 240 -16.08 -17.05 -23.21
N THR A 241 -15.56 -16.01 -23.87
CA THR A 241 -15.23 -16.03 -25.30
C THR A 241 -14.09 -17.01 -25.60
N ALA A 242 -13.02 -16.98 -24.81
CA ALA A 242 -11.87 -17.87 -24.94
C ALA A 242 -12.30 -19.34 -24.73
N LEU A 243 -13.10 -19.58 -23.69
CA LEU A 243 -13.58 -20.90 -23.29
C LEU A 243 -14.55 -21.47 -24.34
N THR A 244 -15.48 -20.65 -24.85
CA THR A 244 -16.39 -21.01 -25.95
C THR A 244 -15.63 -21.36 -27.23
N LYS A 245 -14.56 -20.63 -27.55
CA LYS A 245 -13.72 -20.90 -28.73
C LYS A 245 -13.06 -22.27 -28.64
N VAL A 246 -12.56 -22.66 -27.46
CA VAL A 246 -11.98 -23.98 -27.22
C VAL A 246 -13.04 -25.07 -27.34
N ILE A 247 -14.20 -24.91 -26.70
CA ILE A 247 -15.33 -25.85 -26.77
C ILE A 247 -15.77 -26.09 -28.22
N ASN A 248 -15.94 -25.02 -29.00
CA ASN A 248 -16.36 -25.12 -30.40
C ASN A 248 -15.30 -25.81 -31.27
N SER A 249 -14.03 -25.51 -31.03
CA SER A 249 -12.90 -26.13 -31.72
C SER A 249 -12.80 -27.64 -31.44
N CYS A 250 -12.89 -28.04 -30.17
CA CYS A 250 -12.94 -29.46 -29.77
C CYS A 250 -14.14 -30.18 -30.43
N SER A 251 -15.33 -29.58 -30.37
CA SER A 251 -16.55 -30.20 -30.92
C SER A 251 -16.48 -30.39 -32.43
N ALA A 252 -15.91 -29.41 -33.15
CA ALA A 252 -15.74 -29.46 -34.60
C ALA A 252 -14.73 -30.52 -35.06
N THR A 253 -13.74 -30.84 -34.23
CA THR A 253 -12.72 -31.86 -34.50
C THR A 253 -13.05 -33.23 -33.93
N GLY A 254 -14.22 -33.38 -33.28
CA GLY A 254 -14.58 -34.64 -32.61
C GLY A 254 -13.65 -34.97 -31.45
N PHE A 255 -13.20 -33.94 -30.71
CA PHE A 255 -12.28 -34.04 -29.56
C PHE A 255 -10.92 -34.63 -29.94
N THR A 256 -10.36 -34.21 -31.08
CA THR A 256 -9.05 -34.70 -31.54
C THR A 256 -8.16 -33.59 -32.06
N GLY A 257 -6.84 -33.80 -31.99
CA GLY A 257 -5.84 -32.90 -32.57
C GLY A 257 -5.48 -31.71 -31.68
N ALA A 258 -4.46 -30.96 -32.12
CA ALA A 258 -3.81 -29.90 -31.33
C ALA A 258 -4.69 -28.70 -30.96
N THR A 259 -5.89 -28.60 -31.54
CA THR A 259 -6.85 -27.52 -31.27
C THR A 259 -7.84 -27.89 -30.17
N CYS A 260 -7.73 -29.10 -29.60
CA CYS A 260 -8.45 -29.55 -28.42
C CYS A 260 -7.44 -29.89 -27.31
N PRO A 261 -7.44 -29.16 -26.18
CA PRO A 261 -6.51 -29.40 -25.07
C PRO A 261 -6.57 -30.85 -24.57
N GLU A 262 -5.43 -31.36 -24.10
CA GLU A 262 -5.31 -32.74 -23.64
C GLU A 262 -6.29 -33.02 -22.49
N GLU A 263 -6.46 -32.06 -21.59
CA GLU A 263 -7.37 -32.07 -20.45
C GLU A 263 -8.82 -32.35 -20.86
N ILE A 264 -9.25 -31.86 -22.03
CA ILE A 264 -10.60 -32.13 -22.55
C ILE A 264 -10.63 -33.51 -23.21
N THR A 265 -9.61 -33.82 -24.03
CA THR A 265 -9.58 -35.07 -24.78
C THR A 265 -9.45 -36.30 -23.87
N SER A 266 -8.71 -36.21 -22.77
CA SER A 266 -8.51 -37.29 -21.81
C SER A 266 -9.81 -37.66 -21.09
N GLN A 267 -10.59 -36.65 -20.67
CA GLN A 267 -11.88 -36.82 -20.00
C GLN A 267 -12.96 -37.36 -20.95
N VAL A 268 -12.97 -36.91 -22.21
CA VAL A 268 -14.03 -37.24 -23.17
C VAL A 268 -13.76 -38.54 -23.93
N ASN A 269 -12.53 -38.73 -24.43
CA ASN A 269 -12.22 -39.89 -25.28
C ASN A 269 -11.95 -41.16 -24.46
N GLY A 270 -11.19 -41.06 -23.36
CA GLY A 270 -10.55 -42.24 -22.76
C GLY A 270 -9.87 -43.15 -23.82
N ASP A 271 -9.77 -44.44 -23.55
CA ASP A 271 -9.27 -45.45 -24.51
C ASP A 271 -10.30 -45.87 -25.59
N GLN A 272 -11.39 -45.10 -25.79
CA GLN A 272 -12.59 -45.59 -26.50
C GLN A 272 -12.93 -44.84 -27.79
N GLY A 273 -12.47 -45.37 -28.94
CA GLY A 273 -13.03 -45.13 -30.27
C GLY A 273 -13.12 -43.67 -30.75
N SER A 274 -13.58 -43.45 -31.98
CA SER A 274 -13.71 -42.10 -32.55
C SER A 274 -15.11 -41.49 -32.31
N ILE A 275 -15.16 -40.26 -31.83
CA ILE A 275 -16.40 -39.47 -31.67
C ILE A 275 -16.78 -38.80 -32.99
N SER A 276 -18.07 -38.73 -33.30
CA SER A 276 -18.56 -38.06 -34.51
C SER A 276 -18.45 -36.53 -34.36
N ALA A 277 -17.64 -35.91 -35.22
CA ALA A 277 -17.46 -34.45 -35.25
C ALA A 277 -18.80 -33.70 -35.39
N GLY A 278 -18.95 -32.60 -34.66
CA GLY A 278 -20.14 -31.74 -34.70
C GLY A 278 -21.39 -32.31 -34.02
N THR A 279 -21.30 -33.46 -33.34
CA THR A 279 -22.44 -34.05 -32.59
C THR A 279 -22.47 -33.65 -31.12
N ALA A 280 -21.42 -32.99 -30.63
CA ALA A 280 -21.28 -32.62 -29.23
C ALA A 280 -22.24 -31.47 -28.85
N THR A 281 -22.94 -31.65 -27.74
CA THR A 281 -23.73 -30.62 -27.06
C THR A 281 -23.19 -30.43 -25.66
N TRP A 282 -22.92 -29.18 -25.29
CA TRP A 282 -22.34 -28.82 -24.00
C TRP A 282 -23.39 -28.12 -23.16
N THR A 283 -23.56 -28.58 -21.92
CA THR A 283 -24.43 -27.95 -20.93
C THR A 283 -23.57 -27.54 -19.75
N GLU A 284 -23.47 -26.24 -19.50
CA GLU A 284 -22.79 -25.70 -18.33
C GLU A 284 -23.49 -26.19 -17.06
N ARG A 285 -22.69 -26.57 -16.07
CA ARG A 285 -23.20 -26.90 -14.74
C ARG A 285 -23.11 -25.69 -13.81
N PRO A 286 -24.06 -25.54 -12.88
CA PRO A 286 -23.99 -24.47 -11.90
C PRO A 286 -22.79 -24.66 -10.97
N VAL A 287 -21.97 -23.62 -10.86
CA VAL A 287 -20.95 -23.42 -9.83
C VAL A 287 -21.24 -22.15 -9.05
N SER A 288 -20.69 -22.04 -7.84
CA SER A 288 -20.82 -20.83 -7.02
C SER A 288 -20.05 -19.64 -7.62
N GLU A 289 -18.89 -19.89 -8.21
CA GLU A 289 -18.05 -18.89 -8.88
C GLU A 289 -17.14 -19.60 -9.91
N ARG A 290 -16.98 -19.04 -11.11
CA ARG A 290 -16.20 -19.66 -12.20
C ARG A 290 -14.74 -19.22 -12.23
N ILE A 291 -14.42 -18.08 -11.63
CA ILE A 291 -13.08 -17.54 -11.55
C ILE A 291 -12.85 -17.10 -10.12
N THR A 292 -11.87 -17.68 -9.44
CA THR A 292 -11.56 -17.37 -8.06
C THR A 292 -10.16 -16.77 -7.93
N PRO A 293 -10.00 -15.76 -7.06
CA PRO A 293 -8.69 -15.28 -6.67
C PRO A 293 -7.94 -16.36 -5.87
N ALA A 294 -6.72 -16.68 -6.30
CA ALA A 294 -5.70 -17.41 -5.54
C ALA A 294 -4.35 -16.67 -5.72
N ASP A 295 -3.21 -17.35 -5.52
CA ASP A 295 -1.91 -16.80 -5.94
C ASP A 295 -1.88 -16.36 -7.42
N GLN A 296 -2.83 -16.87 -8.21
CA GLN A 296 -3.20 -16.46 -9.57
C GLN A 296 -4.72 -16.48 -9.73
N TRP A 297 -5.24 -15.90 -10.82
CA TRP A 297 -6.66 -16.04 -11.17
C TRP A 297 -6.93 -17.43 -11.71
N ARG A 298 -7.63 -18.26 -10.93
CA ARG A 298 -7.97 -19.64 -11.31
C ARG A 298 -9.38 -19.72 -11.86
N PHE A 299 -9.62 -20.62 -12.81
CA PHE A 299 -10.96 -20.92 -13.29
C PHE A 299 -11.37 -22.37 -13.04
N ASP A 300 -12.67 -22.55 -12.82
CA ASP A 300 -13.34 -23.85 -12.66
C ASP A 300 -14.68 -23.79 -13.42
N ALA A 301 -14.78 -24.58 -14.50
CA ALA A 301 -15.91 -24.55 -15.43
C ALA A 301 -16.40 -25.97 -15.77
N PRO A 302 -17.25 -26.59 -14.94
CA PRO A 302 -17.74 -27.94 -15.19
C PRO A 302 -18.85 -27.96 -16.25
N TYR A 303 -18.76 -28.93 -17.15
CA TYR A 303 -19.73 -29.17 -18.22
C TYR A 303 -20.24 -30.61 -18.21
N ARG A 304 -21.49 -30.75 -18.65
CA ARG A 304 -22.02 -32.01 -19.15
C ARG A 304 -21.96 -32.01 -20.67
N VAL A 305 -21.30 -33.01 -21.24
CA VAL A 305 -21.09 -33.11 -22.68
C VAL A 305 -21.77 -34.36 -23.22
N SER A 306 -22.71 -34.18 -24.15
CA SER A 306 -23.41 -35.27 -24.84
C SER A 306 -22.96 -35.35 -26.29
N PHE A 307 -22.57 -36.52 -26.78
CA PHE A 307 -22.05 -36.70 -28.15
C PHE A 307 -22.39 -38.09 -28.70
N THR A 308 -22.17 -38.31 -30.01
CA THR A 308 -22.39 -39.62 -30.65
C THR A 308 -21.08 -40.36 -30.88
N ARG A 309 -20.96 -41.56 -30.30
CA ARG A 309 -19.87 -42.52 -30.51
C ARG A 309 -20.43 -43.82 -31.06
N ASN A 310 -19.91 -44.29 -32.19
CA ASN A 310 -20.36 -45.53 -32.85
C ASN A 310 -21.89 -45.64 -33.03
N GLY A 311 -22.58 -44.52 -33.29
CA GLY A 311 -24.03 -44.47 -33.46
C GLY A 311 -24.85 -44.45 -32.17
N THR A 312 -24.21 -44.43 -30.99
CA THR A 312 -24.87 -44.31 -29.69
C THR A 312 -24.59 -42.92 -29.08
N THR A 313 -25.61 -42.31 -28.48
CA THR A 313 -25.42 -41.08 -27.70
C THR A 313 -24.85 -41.43 -26.32
N GLU A 314 -23.72 -40.83 -26.00
CA GLU A 314 -23.05 -40.92 -24.71
C GLU A 314 -23.09 -39.57 -24.02
N THR A 315 -22.87 -39.56 -22.70
CA THR A 315 -22.80 -38.33 -21.91
C THR A 315 -21.74 -38.48 -20.84
N VAL A 316 -20.85 -37.50 -20.75
CA VAL A 316 -19.75 -37.45 -19.78
C VAL A 316 -19.77 -36.11 -19.06
N GLU A 317 -19.20 -36.09 -17.86
CA GLU A 317 -18.89 -34.85 -17.15
C GLU A 317 -17.44 -34.49 -17.46
N VAL A 318 -17.22 -33.22 -17.79
CA VAL A 318 -15.90 -32.66 -18.09
C VAL A 318 -15.69 -31.50 -17.14
N ASP A 319 -14.59 -31.51 -16.42
CA ASP A 319 -14.17 -30.41 -15.58
C ASP A 319 -13.04 -29.63 -16.27
N LEU A 320 -13.26 -28.32 -16.45
CA LEU A 320 -12.34 -27.44 -17.15
C LEU A 320 -11.71 -26.51 -16.13
N GLN A 321 -10.47 -26.81 -15.76
CA GLN A 321 -9.74 -26.11 -14.72
C GLN A 321 -8.39 -25.59 -15.22
N GLY A 322 -7.94 -24.49 -14.63
CA GLY A 322 -6.68 -23.87 -14.98
C GLY A 322 -6.54 -22.46 -14.44
N ILE A 323 -5.66 -21.70 -15.07
CA ILE A 323 -5.37 -20.31 -14.73
C ILE A 323 -5.57 -19.37 -15.93
N LEU A 324 -5.90 -18.12 -15.63
CA LEU A 324 -5.94 -17.05 -16.61
C LEU A 324 -4.53 -16.49 -16.77
N LEU A 325 -4.08 -16.30 -18.02
CA LEU A 325 -2.81 -15.66 -18.35
C LEU A 325 -3.02 -14.53 -19.36
N PRO A 326 -2.31 -13.41 -19.25
CA PRO A 326 -2.40 -12.35 -20.24
C PRO A 326 -1.61 -12.72 -21.50
N ASP A 327 -2.19 -12.48 -22.68
CA ASP A 327 -1.43 -12.55 -23.93
C ASP A 327 -0.50 -11.33 -24.10
N ALA A 328 0.26 -11.29 -25.20
CA ALA A 328 1.18 -10.18 -25.50
C ALA A 328 0.50 -8.80 -25.65
N ARG A 329 -0.83 -8.75 -25.67
CA ARG A 329 -1.66 -7.53 -25.73
C ARG A 329 -2.48 -7.33 -24.45
N GLY A 330 -2.37 -8.21 -23.46
CA GLY A 330 -3.10 -8.16 -22.20
C GLY A 330 -4.49 -8.81 -22.22
N HIS A 331 -4.86 -9.56 -23.27
CA HIS A 331 -6.13 -10.29 -23.32
C HIS A 331 -6.07 -11.62 -22.58
N VAL A 332 -7.23 -12.10 -22.12
CA VAL A 332 -7.33 -13.40 -21.43
C VAL A 332 -6.94 -14.56 -22.36
N THR A 333 -6.01 -15.39 -21.87
CA THR A 333 -5.73 -16.73 -22.39
C THR A 333 -5.87 -17.75 -21.26
N LEU A 334 -6.14 -19.00 -21.64
CA LEU A 334 -6.37 -20.09 -20.69
C LEU A 334 -5.15 -21.01 -20.71
N GLU A 335 -4.52 -21.18 -19.56
CA GLU A 335 -3.59 -22.26 -19.30
C GLU A 335 -4.30 -23.32 -18.47
N TRP A 336 -4.23 -24.58 -18.91
CA TRP A 336 -4.97 -25.69 -18.31
C TRP A 336 -4.15 -26.34 -17.21
N ASP A 337 -4.80 -26.79 -16.16
CA ASP A 337 -4.15 -27.63 -15.16
C ASP A 337 -3.76 -28.95 -15.83
N ASN A 338 -2.46 -29.18 -16.02
CA ASN A 338 -1.98 -30.46 -16.51
C ASN A 338 -2.48 -31.55 -15.55
N GLY A 339 -3.20 -32.54 -16.07
CA GLY A 339 -3.81 -33.64 -15.29
C GLY A 339 -2.80 -34.60 -14.64
N SER A 340 -1.70 -34.12 -14.07
CA SER A 340 -0.74 -34.89 -13.30
C SER A 340 -0.95 -34.64 -11.81
N ASP A 341 -1.99 -35.27 -11.24
CA ASP A 341 -1.93 -35.91 -9.92
C ASP A 341 -3.28 -36.61 -9.63
N SER A 342 -3.36 -37.88 -10.02
CA SER A 342 -4.31 -38.85 -9.46
C SER A 342 -3.61 -40.17 -9.16
#